data_AF-A0AAN6MVY1-F1
#
_entry.id   AF-A0AAN6MVY1-F1
#
_cell.length_a   1.000
_cell.length_b   1.000
_cell.length_c   1.000
_cell.angle_alpha   90.00
_cell.angle_beta   90.00
_cell.angle_gamma   90.00
#
_symmetry.space_group_name_H-M   'P 1'
#
loop_
_entity.id
_entity.type
_entity.pdbx_description
1 polymer ?
#
loop_
_entity_poly.entity_id
_entity_poly.type
_entity_poly.pdbx_seq_one_letter_code
_entity_poly.pdbx_strand_id
1 'polypeptide(L)'
;DIEAWIHRPIEVRRAEIGTEKQQGKIKRPLNGFMLYRKAYQNRVKALWKHPSQPIISQVCGKSWNLEPELIRGRFNAWAKIERDNHEKAHPGYKFTPAKPK
;
A
#
# COMPACT_ATOMS: atom_id res chain seq x y z
N ASP A 1 -2.52 -11.86 3.61
CA ASP A 1 -1.07 -11.77 3.82
C ASP A 1 -0.49 -10.62 2.97
N ILE A 2 0.43 -9.83 3.52
CA ILE A 2 1.06 -8.71 2.82
C ILE A 2 2.17 -9.17 1.89
N GLU A 3 2.93 -10.18 2.28
CA GLU A 3 4.01 -10.70 1.45
C GLU A 3 3.47 -11.25 0.12
N ALA A 4 2.43 -12.08 0.19
CA ALA A 4 1.71 -12.56 -0.99
C ALA A 4 1.16 -11.41 -1.87
N TRP A 5 0.74 -10.30 -1.26
CA TRP A 5 0.28 -9.14 -2.02
C TRP A 5 1.44 -8.46 -2.77
N ILE A 6 2.61 -8.33 -2.16
CA ILE A 6 3.82 -7.73 -2.77
C ILE A 6 4.39 -8.64 -3.87
N HIS A 7 4.26 -9.94 -3.74
CA HIS A 7 4.74 -10.92 -4.72
C HIS A 7 3.68 -11.37 -5.73
N ARG A 8 2.51 -10.70 -5.76
CA ARG A 8 1.46 -11.00 -6.76
C ARG A 8 2.02 -10.90 -8.19
N PRO A 9 1.55 -11.70 -9.14
CA PRO A 9 2.07 -11.68 -10.52
C PRO A 9 1.74 -10.36 -11.24
N ILE A 10 2.53 -10.06 -12.28
CA ILE A 10 2.37 -8.82 -13.08
C ILE A 10 0.99 -8.75 -13.74
N GLU A 11 0.44 -9.88 -14.17
CA GLU A 11 -0.87 -9.98 -14.81
C GLU A 11 -1.98 -9.46 -13.90
N VAL A 12 -1.95 -9.83 -12.60
CA VAL A 12 -2.90 -9.34 -11.60
C VAL A 12 -2.77 -7.82 -11.44
N ARG A 13 -1.55 -7.27 -11.40
CA ARG A 13 -1.34 -5.82 -11.32
C ARG A 13 -1.93 -5.08 -12.50
N ARG A 14 -1.76 -5.62 -13.72
CA ARG A 14 -2.31 -5.03 -14.95
C ARG A 14 -3.84 -5.12 -14.98
N ALA A 15 -4.42 -6.24 -14.53
CA ALA A 15 -5.86 -6.40 -14.46
C ALA A 15 -6.54 -5.40 -13.49
N GLU A 16 -5.86 -5.01 -12.40
CA GLU A 16 -6.39 -4.04 -11.44
C GLU A 16 -6.74 -2.67 -12.08
N ILE A 17 -6.02 -2.27 -13.14
CA ILE A 17 -6.26 -1.01 -13.87
C ILE A 17 -7.60 -1.03 -14.61
N GLY A 18 -7.94 -2.18 -15.20
CA GLY A 18 -9.17 -2.36 -15.99
C GLY A 18 -10.45 -2.44 -15.16
N THR A 19 -10.34 -2.44 -13.82
CA THR A 19 -11.51 -2.46 -12.95
C THR A 19 -12.26 -1.13 -13.01
N GLU A 20 -13.59 -1.16 -12.97
CA GLU A 20 -14.45 0.04 -12.92
C GLU A 20 -14.07 0.98 -11.77
N LYS A 21 -13.56 0.42 -10.67
CA LYS A 21 -13.07 1.18 -9.51
C LYS A 21 -11.82 2.01 -9.81
N GLN A 22 -11.02 1.61 -10.80
CA GLN A 22 -9.79 2.32 -11.18
C GLN A 22 -9.95 3.19 -12.42
N GLN A 23 -10.95 2.95 -13.26
CA GLN A 23 -11.20 3.74 -14.47
C GLN A 23 -9.93 3.93 -15.32
N GLY A 24 -9.11 2.88 -15.46
CA GLY A 24 -7.86 2.96 -16.22
C GLY A 24 -6.71 3.69 -15.52
N LYS A 25 -6.88 4.14 -14.26
CA LYS A 25 -5.83 4.86 -13.52
C LYS A 25 -4.89 3.92 -12.80
N ILE A 26 -3.59 4.09 -13.04
CA ILE A 26 -2.53 3.36 -12.36
C ILE A 26 -2.33 3.96 -10.96
N LYS A 27 -2.57 3.16 -9.91
CA LYS A 27 -2.32 3.58 -8.52
C LYS A 27 -0.83 3.71 -8.27
N ARG A 28 -0.46 4.57 -7.32
CA ARG A 28 0.91 4.66 -6.84
C ARG A 28 1.31 3.36 -6.14
N PRO A 29 2.57 2.91 -6.26
CA PRO A 29 3.09 1.83 -5.42
C PRO A 29 3.03 2.24 -3.95
N LEU A 30 2.74 1.28 -3.08
CA LEU A 30 2.63 1.52 -1.64
C LEU A 30 4.03 1.65 -1.03
N ASN A 31 4.26 2.71 -0.24
CA ASN A 31 5.47 2.84 0.57
C ASN A 31 5.40 1.93 1.82
N GLY A 32 6.48 1.89 2.61
CA GLY A 32 6.57 1.01 3.79
C GLY A 32 5.45 1.22 4.79
N PHE A 33 5.12 2.47 5.12
CA PHE A 33 4.01 2.81 6.01
C PHE A 33 2.64 2.40 5.43
N MET A 34 2.42 2.60 4.15
CA MET A 34 1.16 2.24 3.50
C MET A 34 0.97 0.72 3.44
N LEU A 35 2.05 -0.05 3.26
CA LEU A 35 2.05 -1.51 3.39
C LEU A 35 1.74 -1.94 4.83
N TYR A 36 2.38 -1.31 5.81
CA TYR A 36 2.10 -1.54 7.23
C TYR A 36 0.63 -1.29 7.55
N ARG A 37 0.09 -0.13 7.19
CA ARG A 37 -1.34 0.17 7.37
C ARG A 37 -2.21 -0.89 6.70
N LYS A 38 -1.88 -1.33 5.48
CA LYS A 38 -2.66 -2.36 4.78
C LYS A 38 -2.66 -3.69 5.54
N ALA A 39 -1.55 -4.05 6.19
CA ALA A 39 -1.43 -5.24 7.01
C ALA A 39 -2.31 -5.17 8.26
N TYR A 40 -2.24 -4.03 8.97
CA TYR A 40 -2.81 -3.90 10.31
C TYR A 40 -4.20 -3.25 10.35
N GLN A 41 -4.68 -2.63 9.27
CA GLN A 41 -6.01 -2.01 9.23
C GLN A 41 -7.14 -3.01 9.57
N ASN A 42 -7.00 -4.27 9.15
CA ASN A 42 -8.02 -5.29 9.42
C ASN A 42 -8.01 -5.67 10.91
N ARG A 43 -6.84 -5.65 11.54
CA ARG A 43 -6.71 -5.84 12.99
C ARG A 43 -7.35 -4.68 13.76
N VAL A 44 -7.12 -3.44 13.33
CA VAL A 44 -7.79 -2.27 13.93
C VAL A 44 -9.31 -2.35 13.79
N LYS A 45 -9.80 -2.78 12.61
CA LYS A 45 -11.24 -3.01 12.37
C LYS A 45 -11.84 -4.16 13.16
N ALA A 46 -11.04 -5.17 13.51
CA ALA A 46 -11.50 -6.27 14.33
C ALA A 46 -11.60 -5.86 15.82
N LEU A 47 -10.68 -5.02 16.28
CA LEU A 47 -10.64 -4.53 17.67
C LEU A 47 -11.67 -3.43 17.95
N TRP A 48 -12.06 -2.65 16.94
CA TRP A 48 -13.07 -1.60 17.07
C TRP A 48 -14.28 -1.85 16.17
N LYS A 49 -15.49 -1.70 16.72
CA LYS A 49 -16.73 -1.74 15.95
C LYS A 49 -16.92 -0.41 15.20
N HIS A 50 -16.67 -0.41 13.89
CA HIS A 50 -16.80 0.74 12.97
C HIS A 50 -15.77 1.89 13.14
N PRO A 51 -14.45 1.65 13.10
CA PRO A 51 -13.48 2.73 13.15
C PRO A 51 -13.53 3.54 11.85
N SER A 52 -13.73 4.85 11.99
CA SER A 52 -13.61 5.79 10.87
C SER A 52 -12.21 5.71 10.24
N GLN A 53 -12.12 5.84 8.92
CA GLN A 53 -10.84 5.79 8.20
C GLN A 53 -9.75 6.75 8.74
N PRO A 54 -10.07 7.98 9.19
CA PRO A 54 -9.09 8.84 9.85
C PRO A 54 -8.50 8.22 11.12
N ILE A 55 -9.33 7.55 11.93
CA ILE A 55 -8.90 6.90 13.18
C ILE A 55 -7.94 5.75 12.86
N ILE A 56 -8.26 4.90 11.86
CA ILE A 56 -7.34 3.83 11.43
C ILE A 56 -5.98 4.40 11.03
N SER A 57 -5.97 5.53 10.30
CA SER A 57 -4.73 6.21 9.91
C SER A 57 -3.92 6.64 11.12
N GLN A 58 -4.58 7.25 12.11
CA GLN A 58 -3.93 7.78 13.29
C GLN A 58 -3.35 6.66 14.16
N VAL A 59 -4.10 5.59 14.37
CA VAL A 59 -3.67 4.42 15.15
C VAL A 59 -2.49 3.73 14.46
N CYS A 60 -2.58 3.44 13.16
CA CYS A 60 -1.47 2.85 12.43
C CYS A 60 -0.25 3.78 12.39
N GLY A 61 -0.44 5.10 12.31
CA GLY A 61 0.65 6.09 12.34
C GLY A 61 1.39 6.09 13.67
N LYS A 62 0.66 6.09 14.79
CA LYS A 62 1.26 5.97 16.13
C LYS A 62 2.00 4.64 16.29
N SER A 63 1.37 3.54 15.86
CA SER A 63 1.94 2.20 15.98
C SER A 63 3.24 2.09 15.17
N TRP A 64 3.25 2.58 13.92
CA TRP A 64 4.43 2.57 13.06
C TRP A 64 5.66 3.24 13.68
N ASN A 65 5.48 4.35 14.40
CA ASN A 65 6.59 5.03 15.07
C ASN A 65 7.12 4.27 16.29
N LEU A 66 6.29 3.41 16.89
CA LEU A 66 6.65 2.55 18.03
C LEU A 66 7.21 1.19 17.59
N GLU A 67 7.01 0.79 16.33
CA GLU A 67 7.49 -0.49 15.82
C GLU A 67 9.03 -0.58 15.84
N PRO A 68 9.58 -1.76 16.17
CA PRO A 68 11.01 -2.00 16.10
C PRO A 68 11.59 -1.70 14.72
N GLU A 69 12.86 -1.30 14.67
CA GLU A 69 13.55 -1.03 13.42
C GLU A 69 13.54 -2.25 12.48
N LEU A 70 13.62 -3.47 13.02
CA LEU A 70 13.52 -4.70 12.23
C LEU A 70 12.21 -4.77 11.42
N ILE A 71 11.09 -4.40 12.04
CA ILE A 71 9.78 -4.41 11.39
C ILE A 71 9.71 -3.30 10.35
N ARG A 72 10.08 -2.07 10.72
CA ARG A 72 10.11 -0.94 9.78
C ARG A 72 11.02 -1.21 8.59
N GLY A 73 12.18 -1.81 8.83
CA GLY A 73 13.16 -2.25 7.84
C GLY A 73 12.58 -3.27 6.87
N ARG A 74 11.86 -4.29 7.38
CA ARG A 74 11.16 -5.27 6.54
C ARG A 74 10.13 -4.61 5.63
N PHE A 75 9.29 -3.73 6.16
CA PHE A 75 8.30 -3.01 5.36
C PHE A 75 8.94 -2.06 4.34
N ASN A 76 10.08 -1.45 4.67
CA ASN A 76 10.85 -0.63 3.73
C ASN A 76 11.48 -1.48 2.61
N ALA A 77 11.99 -2.67 2.90
CA ALA A 77 12.49 -3.61 1.89
C ALA A 77 11.36 -4.06 0.96
N TRP A 78 10.21 -4.41 1.53
CA TRP A 78 8.99 -4.73 0.77
C TRP A 78 8.50 -3.57 -0.10
N ALA A 79 8.60 -2.32 0.38
CA ALA A 79 8.26 -1.15 -0.43
C ALA A 79 9.16 -0.99 -1.65
N LYS A 80 10.46 -1.32 -1.53
CA LYS A 80 11.38 -1.35 -2.69
C LYS A 80 10.93 -2.41 -3.69
N ILE A 81 10.62 -3.62 -3.23
CA ILE A 81 10.14 -4.71 -4.10
C ILE A 81 8.82 -4.32 -4.79
N GLU A 82 7.87 -3.72 -4.07
CA GLU A 82 6.60 -3.30 -4.67
C GLU A 82 6.81 -2.19 -5.71
N ARG A 83 7.73 -1.25 -5.47
CA ARG A 83 8.09 -0.23 -6.45
C ARG A 83 8.67 -0.86 -7.72
N ASP A 84 9.63 -1.77 -7.57
CA ASP A 84 10.30 -2.39 -8.71
C ASP A 84 9.33 -3.30 -9.49
N ASN A 85 8.46 -4.02 -8.80
CA ASN A 85 7.41 -4.82 -9.42
C ASN A 85 6.34 -3.97 -10.12
N HIS A 86 6.00 -2.81 -9.55
CA HIS A 86 5.09 -1.85 -10.17
C HIS A 86 5.70 -1.28 -11.46
N GLU A 87 6.99 -0.93 -11.44
CA GLU A 87 7.71 -0.45 -12.63
C GLU A 87 7.75 -1.51 -13.74
N LYS A 88 8.02 -2.77 -13.40
CA LYS A 88 7.96 -3.89 -14.36
C LYS A 88 6.55 -4.10 -14.94
N ALA A 89 5.51 -3.93 -14.12
CA ALA A 89 4.13 -4.08 -14.56
C ALA A 89 3.66 -2.91 -15.43
N HIS A 90 4.15 -1.70 -15.15
CA HIS A 90 3.75 -0.43 -15.76
C HIS A 90 4.98 0.37 -16.20
N PRO A 91 5.72 -0.11 -17.22
CA PRO A 91 6.86 0.64 -17.75
C PRO A 91 6.38 1.99 -18.29
N GLY A 92 7.06 3.07 -17.91
CA GLY A 92 6.68 4.43 -18.29
C GLY A 92 5.61 5.09 -17.41
N TYR A 93 5.20 4.47 -16.30
CA TYR A 93 4.36 5.15 -15.30
C TYR A 93 5.05 6.43 -14.79
N LYS A 94 4.41 7.58 -15.02
CA LYS A 94 4.81 8.86 -14.46
C LYS A 94 3.74 9.38 -13.52
N PHE A 95 4.14 9.70 -12.30
CA PHE A 95 3.22 10.32 -11.36
C PHE A 95 2.95 11.77 -11.75
N THR A 96 1.72 12.06 -12.17
CA THR A 96 1.23 13.42 -12.39
C THR A 96 0.27 13.81 -11.26
N PRO A 97 0.57 14.83 -10.43
CA PRO A 97 -0.35 15.29 -9.41
C PRO A 97 -1.62 15.85 -10.06
N ALA A 98 -2.79 15.42 -9.59
CA ALA A 98 -4.09 15.74 -10.20
C ALA A 98 -4.51 17.22 -10.04
N LYS A 99 -3.80 18.01 -9.22
CA LYS A 99 -3.95 19.46 -9.10
C LYS A 99 -2.60 20.06 -8.68
N PRO A 100 -2.11 21.14 -9.31
CA PRO A 100 -1.13 22.01 -8.66
C PRO A 100 -1.77 22.65 -7.41
N LYS A 101 -0.96 22.90 -6.40
CA LYS A 101 -1.37 23.57 -5.16
C LYS A 101 -1.80 25.00 -5.43
#